data_AF-A0A9E4GCT5-F1
#
_entry.id   AF-A0A9E4GCT5-F1
#
_cell.length_a   1.000
_cell.length_b   1.000
_cell.length_c   1.000
_cell.angle_alpha   90.00
_cell.angle_beta   90.00
_cell.angle_gamma   90.00
#
_symmetry.space_group_name_H-M   'P 1'
#
loop_
_entity.id
_entity.type
_entity.pdbx_description
1 polymer ?
#
loop_
_entity_poly.entity_id
_entity_poly.type
_entity_poly.pdbx_seq_one_letter_code
_entity_poly.pdbx_strand_id
1 'polypeptide(L)'
;MTGDAPAGEVAITLGIEEEFFLVDPDSRDLLADPDESIFESCEKARGPHKVVREFLRSQIETNTRVCESVAALDEALRETRRIVVAAAEAHGAAAMAAS
;
A
#
# COMPACT_ATOMS: atom_id res chain seq x y z
N MET A 1 38.88 35.35 -3.91
CA MET A 1 37.99 34.45 -4.67
C MET A 1 37.70 33.25 -3.79
N THR A 2 36.66 33.34 -2.99
CA THR A 2 36.14 32.21 -2.19
C THR A 2 34.71 32.05 -2.67
N GLY A 3 34.51 31.07 -3.57
CA GLY A 3 33.20 30.76 -4.12
C GLY A 3 32.32 30.21 -3.01
N ASP A 4 31.17 30.86 -2.83
CA ASP A 4 30.09 30.34 -2.00
C ASP A 4 29.56 29.07 -2.69
N ALA A 5 29.52 27.95 -1.98
CA ALA A 5 28.87 26.75 -2.50
C ALA A 5 27.37 27.04 -2.62
N PRO A 6 26.69 26.66 -3.72
CA PRO A 6 25.26 26.90 -3.84
C PRO A 6 24.53 26.23 -2.68
N ALA A 7 23.56 26.95 -2.10
CA ALA A 7 22.74 26.49 -0.98
C ALA A 7 22.23 25.06 -1.26
N GLY A 8 22.51 24.16 -0.30
CA GLY A 8 22.40 22.71 -0.45
C GLY A 8 21.07 22.26 -1.07
N GLU A 9 21.19 21.49 -2.14
CA GLU A 9 20.08 20.81 -2.79
C GLU A 9 19.48 19.79 -1.81
N VAL A 10 18.23 20.01 -1.41
CA VAL A 10 17.51 19.05 -0.56
C VAL A 10 17.03 17.92 -1.44
N ALA A 11 17.46 16.68 -1.16
CA ALA A 11 16.94 15.51 -1.84
C ALA A 11 15.43 15.37 -1.54
N ILE A 12 14.59 15.54 -2.56
CA ILE A 12 13.14 15.34 -2.45
C ILE A 12 12.85 13.85 -2.58
N THR A 13 12.10 13.30 -1.63
CA THR A 13 11.61 11.94 -1.67
C THR A 13 10.09 11.89 -1.63
N LEU A 14 9.52 10.77 -2.08
CA LEU A 14 8.09 10.56 -2.25
C LEU A 14 7.67 9.21 -1.64
N GLY A 15 6.45 9.15 -1.13
CA GLY A 15 5.75 7.94 -0.73
C GLY A 15 4.25 8.14 -0.85
N ILE A 16 3.51 7.07 -1.12
CA ILE A 16 2.04 7.06 -1.19
C ILE A 16 1.50 6.11 -0.14
N GLU A 17 0.43 6.54 0.51
CA GLU A 17 -0.44 5.72 1.32
C GLU A 17 -1.76 5.49 0.56
N GLU A 18 -2.24 4.25 0.53
CA GLU A 18 -3.54 3.88 -0.02
C GLU A 18 -4.30 2.98 0.96
N GLU A 19 -5.58 3.26 1.14
CA GLU A 19 -6.50 2.46 1.93
C GLU A 19 -7.46 1.67 1.04
N PHE A 20 -7.73 0.43 1.42
CA PHE A 20 -8.62 -0.48 0.72
C PHE A 20 -9.61 -1.11 1.67
N PHE A 21 -10.85 -1.23 1.24
CA PHE A 21 -11.85 -2.10 1.83
C PHE A 21 -11.71 -3.53 1.31
N LEU A 22 -11.88 -4.50 2.19
CA LEU A 22 -12.10 -5.90 1.91
C LEU A 22 -13.60 -6.15 1.80
N VAL A 23 -14.04 -6.59 0.62
CA VAL A 23 -15.44 -6.82 0.30
C VAL A 23 -15.69 -8.24 -0.17
N ASP A 24 -16.94 -8.70 -0.03
CA ASP A 24 -17.43 -9.88 -0.72
C ASP A 24 -17.44 -9.61 -2.24
N PRO A 25 -16.86 -10.48 -3.09
CA PRO A 25 -16.74 -10.22 -4.52
C PRO A 25 -18.09 -10.23 -5.27
N ASP A 26 -19.11 -10.91 -4.74
CA ASP A 26 -20.42 -11.04 -5.37
C ASP A 26 -21.36 -9.91 -4.93
N SER A 27 -21.52 -9.70 -3.61
CA SER A 27 -22.43 -8.69 -3.07
C SER A 27 -21.82 -7.29 -3.02
N ARG A 28 -20.48 -7.20 -2.97
CA ARG A 28 -19.69 -5.97 -2.73
C ARG A 28 -19.88 -5.37 -1.34
N ASP A 29 -20.48 -6.10 -0.42
CA ASP A 29 -20.57 -5.67 0.97
C ASP A 29 -19.22 -5.77 1.66
N LEU A 30 -18.97 -4.87 2.62
CA LEU A 30 -17.81 -4.99 3.50
C LEU A 30 -17.85 -6.31 4.26
N LEU A 31 -16.73 -7.02 4.29
CA LEU A 31 -16.59 -8.20 5.13
C LEU A 31 -16.63 -7.76 6.60
N ALA A 32 -17.57 -8.29 7.39
CA ALA A 32 -17.66 -7.94 8.80
C ALA A 32 -16.43 -8.45 9.60
N ASP A 33 -15.90 -9.61 9.20
CA ASP A 33 -14.74 -10.26 9.82
C ASP A 33 -13.92 -10.96 8.73
N PRO A 34 -13.01 -10.25 8.04
CA PRO A 34 -12.17 -10.83 7.01
C PRO A 34 -11.16 -11.83 7.61
N ASP A 35 -10.76 -12.82 6.81
CA ASP A 35 -9.76 -13.81 7.21
C ASP A 35 -8.43 -13.12 7.55
N GLU A 36 -7.90 -13.37 8.75
CA GLU A 36 -6.62 -12.80 9.21
C GLU A 36 -5.44 -13.18 8.31
N SER A 37 -5.55 -14.31 7.62
CA SER A 37 -4.55 -14.81 6.66
C SER A 37 -4.31 -13.85 5.50
N ILE A 38 -5.28 -12.97 5.18
CA ILE A 38 -5.10 -11.89 4.18
C ILE A 38 -3.98 -10.96 4.66
N PHE A 39 -4.04 -10.48 5.90
CA PHE A 39 -3.05 -9.56 6.46
C PHE A 39 -1.69 -10.24 6.63
N GLU A 40 -1.66 -11.50 7.06
CA GLU A 40 -0.40 -12.26 7.13
C GLU A 40 0.25 -12.46 5.75
N SER A 41 -0.56 -12.71 4.72
CA SER A 41 -0.07 -12.90 3.35
C SER A 41 0.51 -11.59 2.82
N CYS A 42 -0.17 -10.47 3.06
CA CYS A 42 0.35 -9.14 2.77
C CYS A 42 1.68 -8.88 3.49
N GLU A 43 1.76 -9.13 4.80
CA GLU A 43 2.98 -8.90 5.59
C GLU A 43 4.16 -9.76 5.08
N LYS A 44 3.91 -11.01 4.69
CA LYS A 44 4.94 -11.88 4.10
C LYS A 44 5.40 -11.38 2.72
N ALA A 45 4.52 -10.75 1.94
CA ALA A 45 4.79 -10.31 0.58
C ALA A 45 5.26 -8.85 0.46
N ARG A 46 5.12 -8.02 1.51
CA ARG A 46 5.30 -6.56 1.42
C ARG A 46 6.69 -6.09 1.05
N GLY A 47 7.72 -6.91 1.22
CA GLY A 47 9.11 -6.51 0.96
C GLY A 47 9.48 -5.18 1.66
N PRO A 48 9.93 -4.15 0.93
CA PRO A 48 10.29 -2.85 1.51
C PRO A 48 9.10 -1.94 1.85
N HIS A 49 7.88 -2.34 1.48
CA HIS A 49 6.66 -1.58 1.76
C HIS A 49 6.16 -1.83 3.19
N LYS A 50 5.13 -1.09 3.58
CA LYS A 50 4.30 -1.38 4.75
C LYS A 50 2.91 -1.81 4.28
N VAL A 51 2.34 -2.79 4.96
CA VAL A 51 0.93 -3.15 4.84
C VAL A 51 0.42 -3.34 6.25
N VAL A 52 -0.60 -2.58 6.64
CA VAL A 52 -1.08 -2.53 8.02
C VAL A 52 -2.60 -2.69 8.07
N ARG A 53 -3.08 -3.13 9.24
CA ARG A 53 -4.49 -3.04 9.60
C ARG A 53 -4.83 -1.60 9.94
N GLU A 54 -6.01 -1.17 9.54
CA GLU A 54 -6.51 0.18 9.83
C GLU A 54 -7.69 0.15 10.82
N PHE A 55 -8.34 1.29 11.05
CA PHE A 55 -9.41 1.44 12.04
C PHE A 55 -10.55 0.41 11.87
N LEU A 56 -10.96 0.11 10.64
CA LEU A 56 -11.99 -0.89 10.36
C LEU A 56 -11.36 -2.27 10.15
N ARG A 57 -12.03 -3.33 10.65
CA ARG A 57 -11.57 -4.72 10.48
C ARG A 57 -11.35 -5.11 9.02
N SER A 58 -12.21 -4.60 8.14
CA SER A 58 -12.17 -4.80 6.69
C SER A 58 -11.33 -3.78 5.95
N GLN A 59 -10.41 -3.10 6.62
CA GLN A 59 -9.57 -2.10 5.97
C GLN A 59 -8.09 -2.47 6.07
N ILE A 60 -7.42 -2.31 4.93
CA ILE A 60 -5.98 -2.46 4.76
C ILE A 60 -5.43 -1.11 4.32
N GLU A 61 -4.40 -0.62 5.00
CA GLU A 61 -3.57 0.47 4.52
C GLU A 61 -2.26 -0.09 3.95
N THR A 62 -1.80 0.48 2.83
CA THR A 62 -0.47 0.23 2.29
C THR A 62 0.31 1.53 2.21
N ASN A 63 1.62 1.46 2.48
CA ASN A 63 2.53 2.59 2.38
C ASN A 63 3.70 2.15 1.50
N THR A 64 3.94 2.86 0.39
CA THR A 64 5.02 2.52 -0.54
C THR A 64 6.40 2.67 0.13
N ARG A 65 7.42 2.10 -0.50
CA ARG A 65 8.81 2.43 -0.13
C ARG A 65 9.06 3.92 -0.41
N VAL A 66 10.04 4.51 0.26
CA VAL A 66 10.51 5.87 -0.06
C VAL A 66 11.15 5.85 -1.45
N CYS A 67 10.74 6.78 -2.32
CA CYS A 67 11.13 6.86 -3.72
C CYS A 67 11.79 8.20 -4.04
N GLU A 68 12.75 8.22 -4.96
CA GLU A 68 13.46 9.43 -5.42
C GLU A 68 12.90 9.98 -6.75
N SER A 69 11.89 9.31 -7.33
CA SER A 69 11.24 9.75 -8.56
C SER A 69 9.79 9.27 -8.66
N VAL A 70 9.00 9.96 -9.48
CA VAL A 70 7.63 9.56 -9.80
C VAL A 70 7.58 8.20 -10.49
N ALA A 71 8.58 7.86 -11.32
CA ALA A 71 8.64 6.54 -11.96
C ALA A 71 8.82 5.40 -10.95
N ALA A 72 9.71 5.59 -9.97
CA ALA A 72 9.89 4.64 -8.88
C ALA A 72 8.63 4.55 -8.00
N LEU A 73 7.91 5.66 -7.82
CA LEU A 73 6.66 5.70 -7.07
C LEU A 73 5.52 4.96 -7.78
N ASP A 74 5.37 5.11 -9.10
CA ASP A 74 4.37 4.36 -9.89
C ASP A 74 4.62 2.84 -9.83
N GLU A 75 5.89 2.42 -9.90
CA GLU A 75 6.26 1.02 -9.71
C GLU A 75 5.88 0.52 -8.31
N ALA A 76 6.28 1.27 -7.26
CA ALA A 76 5.99 0.93 -5.87
C ALA A 76 4.47 0.83 -5.59
N LEU A 77 3.68 1.73 -6.19
CA LEU A 77 2.23 1.74 -6.07
C LEU A 77 1.58 0.50 -6.73
N ARG A 78 2.10 0.08 -7.88
CA ARG A 78 1.62 -1.16 -8.54
C ARG A 78 1.99 -2.40 -7.74
N GLU A 79 3.15 -2.40 -7.09
CA GLU A 79 3.60 -3.50 -6.22
C GLU A 79 2.67 -3.65 -5.01
N THR A 80 2.41 -2.57 -4.27
CA THR A 80 1.52 -2.61 -3.10
C THR A 80 0.10 -3.05 -3.47
N ARG A 81 -0.46 -2.51 -4.57
CA ARG A 81 -1.78 -2.94 -5.06
C ARG A 81 -1.84 -4.43 -5.41
N ARG A 82 -0.80 -4.96 -6.09
CA ARG A 82 -0.74 -6.39 -6.43
C ARG A 82 -0.69 -7.26 -5.18
N ILE A 83 0.04 -6.83 -4.16
CA ILE A 83 0.12 -7.54 -2.86
C ILE A 83 -1.28 -7.67 -2.24
N VAL A 84 -2.01 -6.56 -2.12
CA VAL A 84 -3.35 -6.56 -1.50
C VAL A 84 -4.36 -7.35 -2.32
N VAL A 85 -4.39 -7.17 -3.64
CA VAL A 85 -5.30 -7.90 -4.53
C VAL A 85 -5.04 -9.40 -4.46
N ALA A 86 -3.79 -9.84 -4.61
CA ALA A 86 -3.46 -11.26 -4.58
C ALA A 86 -3.76 -11.89 -3.22
N ALA A 87 -3.52 -11.18 -2.11
CA ALA A 87 -3.87 -11.65 -0.78
C ALA A 87 -5.39 -11.76 -0.60
N ALA A 88 -6.16 -10.75 -0.99
CA ALA A 88 -7.62 -10.78 -0.90
C ALA A 88 -8.21 -11.94 -1.72
N GLU A 89 -7.80 -12.09 -2.99
CA GLU A 89 -8.30 -13.12 -3.90
C GLU A 89 -7.99 -14.54 -3.38
N ALA A 90 -6.79 -14.76 -2.82
CA ALA A 90 -6.39 -16.05 -2.27
C ALA A 90 -7.27 -16.52 -1.11
N HIS A 91 -7.97 -15.61 -0.44
CA HIS A 91 -8.83 -15.87 0.72
C HIS A 91 -10.30 -15.51 0.46
N GLY A 92 -10.71 -15.45 -0.82
CA GLY A 92 -12.12 -15.29 -1.20
C GLY A 92 -12.69 -13.88 -1.00
N ALA A 93 -11.85 -12.87 -0.86
CA ALA A 93 -12.23 -11.45 -0.77
C ALA A 93 -11.83 -10.69 -2.04
N ALA A 94 -12.37 -9.49 -2.21
CA ALA A 94 -11.86 -8.52 -3.17
C ALA A 94 -11.43 -7.22 -2.46
N ALA A 95 -10.42 -6.56 -3.03
CA ALA A 95 -9.98 -5.24 -2.59
C ALA A 95 -10.69 -4.13 -3.37
N MET A 96 -11.22 -3.14 -2.66
CA MET A 96 -11.87 -1.96 -3.24
C MET A 96 -11.22 -0.70 -2.65
N ALA A 97 -10.92 0.29 -3.48
CA ALA A 97 -10.35 1.55 -2.99
C ALA A 97 -11.30 2.23 -1.98
N ALA A 98 -10.75 2.73 -0.88
CA ALA A 98 -11.45 3.58 0.08
C ALA A 98 -11.17 5.06 -0.25
N SER A 99 -12.18 5.94 -0.12
CA SER A 99 -12.09 7.36 -0.48
C SER A 99 -12.89 8.25 0.45
#